data_AF-A0A934H9S2-F1
#
_entry.id   AF-A0A934H9S2-F1
#
_cell.length_a   1.000
_cell.length_b   1.000
_cell.length_c   1.000
_cell.angle_alpha   90.00
_cell.angle_beta   90.00
_cell.angle_gamma   90.00
#
_symmetry.space_group_name_H-M   'P 1'
#
loop_
_entity.id
_entity.type
_entity.pdbx_description
1 polymer ?
#
loop_
_entity_poly.entity_id
_entity_poly.type
_entity_poly.pdbx_seq_one_letter_code
_entity_poly.pdbx_strand_id
1 'polypeptide(L)' 'DMVINGGPIDHFAADGGSRGQIGIDATAKGPADQHPRGWPQELEMSAEIKALVDQKWADFGL' A
#
# COMPACT_ATOMS: atom_id res chain seq x y z
N ASP A 1 10.88 0.75 4.71
CA ASP A 1 12.00 1.72 4.67
C ASP A 1 11.56 3.01 3.98
N MET A 2 12.30 4.10 4.13
CA MET A 2 11.99 5.37 3.46
C MET A 2 13.25 6.03 2.93
N VAL A 3 13.18 6.58 1.71
CA VAL A 3 14.24 7.38 1.09
C VAL A 3 13.67 8.74 0.73
N ILE A 4 14.42 9.80 1.02
CA ILE A 4 14.09 11.17 0.63
C ILE A 4 15.13 11.63 -0.38
N ASN A 5 14.67 11.96 -1.58
CA ASN A 5 15.51 12.53 -2.63
C ASN A 5 15.09 13.98 -2.88
N GLY A 6 16.06 14.86 -3.12
CA GLY A 6 15.77 16.17 -3.70
C GLY A 6 15.21 16.00 -5.12
N GLY A 7 14.26 16.85 -5.50
CA GLY A 7 13.64 16.78 -6.82
C GLY A 7 13.20 18.15 -7.33
N PRO A 8 13.10 18.36 -8.65
CA PRO A 8 12.73 19.66 -9.21
C PRO A 8 11.24 20.00 -9.02
N ILE A 9 10.41 19.00 -8.74
CA ILE A 9 8.94 19.12 -8.70
C ILE A 9 8.42 18.50 -7.40
N ASP A 10 7.59 19.28 -6.70
CA ASP A 10 6.74 18.84 -5.60
C ASP A 10 5.49 19.72 -5.63
N HIS A 11 4.33 19.12 -5.86
CA HIS A 11 3.04 19.82 -6.02
C HIS A 11 2.44 20.24 -4.67
N PHE A 12 2.99 19.75 -3.56
CA PHE A 12 2.55 20.10 -2.20
C PHE A 12 3.47 21.14 -1.54
N ALA A 13 4.67 21.37 -2.10
CA ALA A 13 5.59 22.39 -1.61
C ALA A 13 5.08 23.80 -1.94
N ALA A 14 5.10 24.69 -0.94
CA ALA A 14 4.86 26.12 -1.12
C ALA A 14 5.93 26.76 -2.02
N ASP A 15 5.60 27.89 -2.63
CA ASP A 15 6.55 28.64 -3.46
C ASP A 15 7.80 29.03 -2.67
N GLY A 16 8.98 28.75 -3.25
CA GLY A 16 10.28 28.96 -2.58
C GLY A 16 10.65 27.89 -1.54
N GLY A 17 9.78 26.91 -1.27
CA GLY A 17 10.05 25.79 -0.39
C GLY A 17 10.98 24.74 -1.01
N SER A 18 11.67 23.97 -0.16
CA SER A 18 12.44 22.82 -0.59
C SER A 18 11.52 21.77 -1.22
N ARG A 19 11.85 21.30 -2.42
CA ARG A 19 11.09 20.28 -3.15
C ARG A 19 11.76 18.92 -3.00
N GLY A 20 10.97 17.89 -2.77
CA GLY A 20 11.50 16.54 -2.56
C GLY A 20 10.53 15.44 -2.96
N GLN A 21 11.06 14.24 -3.11
CA GLN A 21 10.31 13.03 -3.35
C GLN A 21 10.60 12.04 -2.24
N ILE A 22 9.56 11.39 -1.73
CA ILE A 22 9.66 10.38 -0.68
C ILE A 22 9.29 9.04 -1.29
N GLY A 23 10.23 8.09 -1.29
CA GLY A 23 9.96 6.69 -1.58
C GLY A 23 9.68 5.95 -0.28
N ILE A 24 8.50 5.35 -0.17
CA ILE A 24 8.12 4.52 0.98
C ILE A 24 8.10 3.06 0.51
N ASP A 25 8.93 2.24 1.13
CA ASP A 25 8.88 0.80 0.94
C ASP A 25 7.96 0.17 1.99
N ALA A 26 6.78 -0.21 1.51
CA ALA A 26 5.71 -0.86 2.24
C ALA A 26 5.55 -2.35 1.87
N THR A 27 6.56 -2.99 1.26
CA THR A 27 6.48 -4.42 0.96
C THR A 27 6.62 -5.27 2.22
N ALA A 28 6.06 -6.48 2.19
CA ALA A 28 6.32 -7.47 3.22
C ALA A 28 7.83 -7.75 3.29
N LYS A 29 8.41 -7.52 4.47
CA LYS A 29 9.82 -7.71 4.79
C LYS A 29 10.18 -9.18 5.02
N GLY A 30 11.33 -9.60 4.50
CA GLY A 30 11.85 -10.95 4.64
C GLY A 30 13.15 -11.02 5.44
N PRO A 31 13.79 -12.21 5.50
CA PRO A 31 15.05 -12.39 6.20
C PRO A 31 16.19 -11.49 5.70
N ALA A 32 16.21 -11.17 4.40
CA ALA A 32 17.18 -10.26 3.79
C ALA A 32 17.08 -8.83 4.33
N ASP A 33 15.90 -8.43 4.81
CA ASP A 33 15.64 -7.13 5.45
C ASP A 33 15.94 -7.14 6.96
N GLN A 34 16.63 -8.17 7.47
CA GLN A 34 16.83 -8.41 8.90
C GLN A 34 15.50 -8.58 9.66
N HIS A 35 14.47 -9.08 8.97
CA HIS A 35 13.17 -9.42 9.53
C HIS A 35 12.98 -10.96 9.57
N PRO A 36 13.58 -11.65 10.56
CA PRO A 36 13.58 -13.12 10.60
C PRO A 36 12.24 -13.70 11.06
N ARG A 37 11.43 -12.92 11.77
CA ARG A 37 10.05 -13.30 12.09
C ARG A 37 9.22 -13.00 10.86
N GLY A 38 8.63 -14.02 10.23
CA GLY A 38 7.77 -13.80 9.06
C GLY A 38 6.55 -12.93 9.37
N TRP A 39 5.88 -12.48 8.31
CA TRP A 39 4.60 -11.78 8.44
C TRP A 39 3.50 -12.75 8.87
N PRO A 40 2.47 -12.26 9.57
CA PRO A 40 1.26 -13.06 9.77
C PRO A 40 0.67 -13.47 8.43
N GLN A 41 -0.07 -14.57 8.43
CA GLN A 41 -0.82 -15.00 7.25
C GLN A 41 -1.80 -13.89 6.84
N GLU A 42 -1.79 -13.54 5.56
CA GLU A 42 -2.74 -12.58 5.00
C GLU A 42 -4.16 -13.13 5.10
N LEU A 43 -5.10 -12.27 5.52
CA LEU A 43 -6.50 -12.65 5.58
C LEU A 43 -7.07 -12.64 4.17
N GLU A 44 -7.50 -13.80 3.69
CA GLU A 44 -8.19 -13.92 2.41
C GLU A 44 -9.63 -14.41 2.61
N MET A 45 -10.58 -13.73 1.98
CA MET A 45 -11.97 -14.21 1.90
C MET A 45 -12.04 -15.45 0.99
N SER A 46 -12.80 -16.46 1.40
CA SER A 46 -13.02 -17.65 0.58
C SER A 46 -13.65 -17.28 -0.77
N ALA A 47 -13.24 -17.98 -1.82
CA ALA A 47 -13.73 -17.74 -3.18
C ALA A 47 -15.26 -17.90 -3.30
N GLU A 48 -15.84 -18.84 -2.55
CA GLU A 48 -17.29 -19.04 -2.46
C GLU A 48 -18.01 -17.81 -1.92
N ILE A 49 -17.49 -17.20 -0.85
CA ILE A 49 -18.12 -16.02 -0.24
C ILE A 49 -17.94 -14.80 -1.14
N LYS A 50 -16.78 -14.62 -1.79
CA LYS A 50 -16.58 -13.58 -2.80
C LYS A 50 -17.65 -13.70 -3.90
N ALA A 51 -17.81 -14.89 -4.49
CA ALA A 51 -18.81 -15.14 -5.52
C ALA A 51 -20.26 -14.91 -5.07
N LEU A 52 -20.58 -15.31 -3.83
CA LEU A 52 -21.91 -15.08 -3.25
C LEU A 52 -22.22 -13.58 -3.11
N VAL A 53 -21.25 -12.80 -2.63
CA VAL A 53 -21.42 -11.34 -2.46
C VAL A 53 -21.53 -10.67 -3.83
N ASP A 54 -20.67 -11.04 -4.79
CA ASP A 54 -20.69 -10.49 -6.15
C ASP A 54 -22.04 -10.71 -6.85
N GLN A 55 -22.64 -11.89 -6.70
CA GLN A 55 -23.97 -12.19 -7.26
C GLN A 55 -25.07 -11.33 -6.64
N LYS A 56 -25.02 -11.12 -5.33
CA LYS A 56 -26.05 -10.36 -4.60
C LYS A 56 -25.85 -8.85 -4.68
N TRP A 57 -24.67 -8.39 -5.11
CA TRP A 57 -24.31 -6.98 -5.12
C TRP A 57 -25.33 -6.12 -5.89
N ALA A 58 -25.80 -6.61 -7.05
CA ALA A 58 -26.79 -5.93 -7.88
C ALA A 58 -28.16 -5.74 -7.19
N ASP A 59 -28.51 -6.62 -6.24
CA ASP A 59 -29.80 -6.58 -5.55
C ASP A 59 -29.80 -5.60 -4.37
N PHE A 60 -28.63 -5.12 -3.93
CA PHE A 60 -28.51 -4.21 -2.80
C PHE A 60 -28.76 -2.74 -3.15
N GLY A 61 -28.85 -2.39 -4.44
CA GLY A 61 -29.10 -1.01 -4.89
C GLY A 61 -27.98 -0.03 -4.51
N LEU A 62 -26.76 -0.53 -4.35
CA LEU A 62 -25.53 0.21 -4.06
C LEU A 62 -24.67 0.38 -5.31
#